data_AF-A0A560ME87-F1
#
_entry.id   AF-A0A560ME87-F1
#
_cell.length_a   1.000
_cell.length_b   1.000
_cell.length_c   1.000
_cell.angle_alpha   90.00
_cell.angle_beta   90.00
_cell.angle_gamma   90.00
#
_symmetry.space_group_name_H-M   'P 1'
#
loop_
_entity.id
_entity.type
_entity.pdbx_description
1 polymer ?
#
loop_
_entity_poly.entity_id
_entity_poly.type
_entity_poly.pdbx_seq_one_letter_code
_entity_poly.pdbx_strand_id
1 'polypeptide(L)' 'MLVEREIEVLNVEVVGDAYAIASNYLRKSGAIPDTFATNERLLGIIVKLFQRGELNRLRLANKAIAKFEAETLVVV' A
#
# COMPACT_ATOMS: atom_id res chain seq x y z
N MET A 1 23.92 -0.78 19.89
CA MET A 1 23.18 -0.53 18.64
C MET A 1 21.82 -1.22 18.77
N LEU A 2 20.80 -0.47 19.22
CA LEU A 2 19.44 -0.99 19.51
C LEU A 2 18.35 -0.19 18.79
N VAL A 3 18.69 1.00 18.28
CA VAL A 3 17.74 1.95 17.68
C VAL A 3 17.35 1.58 16.25
N GLU A 4 18.26 0.92 15.51
CA GLU A 4 18.02 0.62 14.09
C GLU A 4 16.97 -0.47 13.87
N ARG A 5 16.86 -1.43 14.81
CA ARG A 5 15.89 -2.53 14.73
C ARG A 5 14.44 -2.07 14.94
N GLU A 6 14.19 -1.09 15.82
CA GLU A 6 12.84 -0.55 16.00
C GLU A 6 12.36 0.18 14.74
N ILE A 7 13.26 0.88 14.04
CA ILE A 7 12.93 1.60 12.81
C ILE A 7 12.61 0.62 11.68
N GLU A 8 13.38 -0.46 11.49
CA GLU A 8 13.08 -1.47 10.45
C GLU A 8 11.76 -2.23 10.72
N VAL A 9 11.48 -2.58 11.99
CA VAL A 9 10.23 -3.27 12.35
C VAL A 9 9.02 -2.36 12.17
N LEU A 10 9.11 -1.08 12.56
CA LEU A 10 8.07 -0.08 12.31
C LEU A 10 7.83 0.15 10.81
N ASN A 11 8.89 0.11 9.99
CA ASN A 11 8.79 0.30 8.55
C ASN A 11 8.04 -0.85 7.85
N VAL A 12 8.25 -2.10 8.28
CA VAL A 12 7.50 -3.27 7.77
C VAL A 12 6.03 -3.21 8.19
N GLU A 13 5.74 -2.78 9.42
CA GLU A 13 4.38 -2.67 9.94
C GLU A 13 3.56 -1.61 9.18
N VAL A 14 4.14 -0.43 8.91
CA VAL A 14 3.44 0.64 8.16
C VAL A 14 3.08 0.21 6.73
N VAL A 15 3.99 -0.47 6.02
CA VAL A 15 3.74 -0.97 4.65
C VAL A 15 2.69 -2.07 4.67
N GLY A 16 2.78 -3.02 5.60
CA GLY A 16 1.83 -4.11 5.75
C GLY A 16 0.42 -3.61 6.08
N ASP A 17 0.30 -2.68 7.04
CA ASP A 17 -0.97 -2.05 7.42
C ASP A 17 -1.58 -1.28 6.25
N ALA A 18 -0.79 -0.47 5.57
CA ALA A 18 -1.27 0.29 4.42
C ALA A 18 -1.76 -0.65 3.30
N TYR A 19 -1.08 -1.78 3.09
CA TYR A 19 -1.49 -2.78 2.12
C TYR A 19 -2.80 -3.46 2.52
N ALA A 20 -2.96 -3.85 3.79
CA ALA A 20 -4.19 -4.47 4.27
C ALA A 20 -5.40 -3.54 4.09
N ILE A 21 -5.23 -2.25 4.40
CA ILE A 21 -6.29 -1.24 4.25
C ILE A 21 -6.64 -1.02 2.77
N ALA A 22 -5.63 -0.78 1.93
CA ALA A 22 -5.85 -0.50 0.51
C ALA A 22 -6.42 -1.71 -0.24
N SER A 23 -5.89 -2.91 -0.01
CA SER A 23 -6.38 -4.13 -0.66
C SER A 23 -7.80 -4.48 -0.24
N ASN A 24 -8.19 -4.25 1.03
CA ASN A 24 -9.56 -4.47 1.48
C ASN A 24 -10.54 -3.53 0.75
N TYR A 25 -10.20 -2.25 0.63
CA TYR A 25 -11.02 -1.29 -0.12
C TYR A 25 -11.13 -1.69 -1.60
N LEU A 26 -10.01 -1.97 -2.26
CA LEU A 26 -9.98 -2.29 -3.69
C LEU A 26 -10.66 -3.61 -4.04
N ARG A 27 -10.66 -4.61 -3.13
CA ARG A 27 -11.46 -5.84 -3.28
C ARG A 27 -12.94 -5.53 -3.20
N LYS A 28 -13.36 -4.73 -2.20
CA LYS A 28 -14.76 -4.34 -2.01
C LYS A 28 -15.30 -3.48 -3.16
N SER A 29 -14.45 -2.66 -3.79
CA SER A 29 -14.82 -1.87 -4.98
C SER A 29 -14.78 -2.67 -6.29
N GLY A 30 -14.26 -3.90 -6.27
CA GLY A 30 -14.06 -4.72 -7.47
C GLY A 30 -12.87 -4.30 -8.33
N ALA A 31 -12.04 -3.35 -7.88
CA ALA A 31 -10.85 -2.89 -8.58
C ALA A 31 -9.71 -3.92 -8.58
N ILE A 32 -9.69 -4.85 -7.62
CA ILE A 32 -8.80 -6.03 -7.64
C ILE A 32 -9.59 -7.31 -7.31
N PRO A 33 -9.15 -8.48 -7.82
CA PRO A 33 -9.79 -9.77 -7.51
C PRO A 33 -9.80 -10.07 -6.01
N ASP A 34 -10.92 -10.61 -5.52
CA ASP A 34 -11.06 -11.10 -4.14
C ASP A 34 -10.37 -12.47 -3.98
N THR A 35 -9.04 -12.44 -3.98
CA THR A 35 -8.19 -13.63 -3.82
C THR A 35 -7.15 -13.39 -2.74
N PHE A 36 -6.61 -14.45 -2.14
CA PHE A 36 -5.52 -14.37 -1.18
C PHE A 36 -4.17 -13.97 -1.79
N ALA A 37 -4.06 -13.89 -3.12
CA ALA A 37 -2.85 -13.48 -3.78
C ALA A 37 -2.52 -12.01 -3.52
N THR A 38 -1.23 -11.72 -3.30
CA THR A 38 -0.74 -10.35 -3.22
C THR A 38 -0.90 -9.67 -4.58
N ASN A 39 -1.46 -8.47 -4.57
CA ASN A 39 -1.49 -7.61 -5.74
C ASN A 39 -0.17 -6.84 -5.81
N GLU A 40 0.78 -7.38 -6.58
CA GLU A 40 2.14 -6.85 -6.72
C GLU A 40 2.17 -5.39 -7.17
N ARG A 41 1.21 -4.98 -8.02
CA ARG A 41 1.09 -3.60 -8.48
C ARG A 41 0.74 -2.65 -7.33
N LEU A 42 -0.24 -3.00 -6.51
CA LEU A 42 -0.61 -2.24 -5.33
C LEU A 42 0.55 -2.17 -4.32
N LEU A 43 1.19 -3.31 -4.05
CA LEU A 43 2.35 -3.36 -3.15
C LEU A 43 3.48 -2.45 -3.66
N GLY A 44 3.78 -2.49 -4.96
CA GLY A 44 4.79 -1.63 -5.57
C GLY A 44 4.47 -0.13 -5.45
N ILE A 45 3.19 0.27 -5.51
CA ILE A 45 2.80 1.67 -5.27
C ILE A 45 3.05 2.07 -3.82
N ILE A 46 2.65 1.22 -2.86
CA ILE A 46 2.83 1.46 -1.43
C ILE A 46 4.31 1.58 -1.08
N VAL A 47 5.15 0.65 -1.54
CA VAL A 47 6.61 0.68 -1.31
C VAL A 47 7.22 1.97 -1.86
N LYS A 48 6.84 2.39 -3.08
CA LYS A 48 7.34 3.64 -3.68
C LYS A 48 6.91 4.89 -2.90
N LEU A 49 5.69 4.93 -2.38
CA LEU A 49 5.20 6.04 -1.57
C LEU A 49 5.88 6.08 -0.20
N PHE A 50 6.07 4.92 0.42
CA PHE A 50 6.79 4.77 1.67
C PHE A 50 8.24 5.23 1.56
N GLN A 51 8.96 4.78 0.52
CA GLN A 51 10.33 5.21 0.22
C GLN A 51 10.46 6.73 -0.02
N ARG A 52 9.36 7.42 -0.36
CA ARG A 52 9.31 8.88 -0.50
C ARG A 52 9.03 9.62 0.82
N GLY A 53 8.97 8.89 1.94
CA GLY A 53 8.76 9.46 3.29
C GLY A 53 7.31 9.47 3.76
N GLU A 54 6.41 8.72 3.11
CA GLU A 54 5.03 8.60 3.60
C GLU A 54 4.92 7.53 4.69
N LEU A 55 5.11 7.95 5.95
CA LEU A 55 5.14 7.05 7.12
C LEU A 55 3.77 6.86 7.79
N ASN A 56 2.76 7.65 7.45
CA ASN A 56 1.43 7.48 8.04
C ASN A 56 0.66 6.40 7.27
N ARG A 57 0.37 5.25 7.91
CA ARG A 57 -0.29 4.10 7.27
C ARG A 57 -1.61 4.44 6.55
N LEU A 58 -2.44 5.33 7.12
CA LEU A 58 -3.71 5.73 6.51
C LEU A 58 -3.50 6.62 5.29
N ARG A 59 -2.58 7.59 5.39
CA ARG A 59 -2.25 8.47 4.28
C ARG A 59 -1.55 7.70 3.15
N LEU A 60 -0.71 6.73 3.50
CA LEU A 60 -0.04 5.81 2.58
C LEU A 60 -1.07 4.97 1.81
N ALA A 61 -2.02 4.34 2.52
CA ALA A 61 -3.08 3.56 1.90
C ALA A 61 -3.95 4.41 0.97
N ASN A 62 -4.42 5.57 1.41
CA ASN A 62 -5.28 6.44 0.60
C ASN A 62 -4.56 6.95 -0.66
N LYS A 63 -3.29 7.33 -0.56
CA LYS A 63 -2.48 7.71 -1.73
C LYS A 63 -2.28 6.53 -2.68
N ALA A 64 -2.10 5.32 -2.15
CA ALA A 64 -1.95 4.13 -2.96
C ALA A 64 -3.24 3.78 -3.71
N ILE A 65 -4.40 3.84 -3.05
CA ILE A 65 -5.72 3.66 -3.67
C ILE A 65 -5.89 4.65 -4.83
N ALA A 66 -5.75 5.95 -4.55
CA ALA A 66 -5.97 7.00 -5.55
C ALA A 66 -5.06 6.81 -6.77
N LYS A 67 -3.79 6.45 -6.55
CA LYS A 67 -2.85 6.19 -7.64
C LYS A 67 -3.18 4.92 -8.41
N PHE A 68 -3.56 3.85 -7.71
CA PHE A 68 -3.93 2.57 -8.33
C PHE A 68 -5.13 2.76 -9.26
N GLU A 69 -6.17 3.45 -8.80
CA GLU A 69 -7.37 3.74 -9.58
C GLU A 69 -7.09 4.66 -10.76
N ALA A 70 -6.33 5.74 -10.55
CA ALA A 70 -5.95 6.67 -11.62
C ALA A 70 -5.21 5.98 -12.76
N GLU A 71 -4.24 5.11 -12.44
CA GLU A 71 -3.51 4.33 -13.44
C GLU A 71 -4.37 3.24 -14.11
N THR A 72 -5.43 2.74 -13.46
CA THR A 72 -6.38 1.80 -14.07
C THR A 72 -7.31 2.51 -15.06
N LEU A 73 -7.68 3.76 -14.79
CA LEU A 73 -8.54 4.58 -15.65
C LEU A 73 -7.86 5.04 -16.96
N VAL A 74 -6.53 5.04 -17.03
CA VAL A 74 -5.76 5.47 -18.21
C VAL A 74 -5.75 4.42 -19.34
N VAL A 75 -6.28 3.20 -19.10
CA VAL A 75 -6.26 2.07 -20.05
C VAL A 75 -7.62 1.88 -20.77
N VAL A 76 -8.43 2.93 -20.91
CA VAL A 76 -9.71 2.91 -21.66
C VAL A 76 -9.60 3.72 -22.94
#